data_AF-A0A1I3YX02-F1
#
_entry.id   AF-A0A1I3YX02-F1
#
_cell.length_a   1.000
_cell.length_b   1.000
_cell.length_c   1.000
_cell.angle_alpha   90.00
_cell.angle_beta   90.00
_cell.angle_gamma   90.00
#
_symmetry.space_group_name_H-M   'P 1'
#
loop_
_entity.id
_entity.type
_entity.pdbx_description
1 polymer ?
#
loop_
_entity_poly.entity_id
_entity_poly.type
_entity_poly.pdbx_seq_one_letter_code
_entity_poly.pdbx_strand_id
1 'polypeptide(L)'
;MSFAKQNSFDDRRQNSASAREAMLNRFRARPAGDDPAVLARQAERRAIAAAREERAQERELQRRLEAERLEALAAAERAAEEARKAAEIEAAAERARLAQAKQKEERDARYAARKAKIKLRR
;
A
#
# COMPACT_ATOMS: atom_id res chain seq x y z
N MET A 1 -31.55 4.29 -51.93
CA MET A 1 -31.74 3.31 -50.83
C MET A 1 -32.44 4.03 -49.68
N SER A 2 -33.75 3.82 -49.50
CA SER A 2 -34.57 4.58 -48.54
C SER A 2 -34.50 3.96 -47.13
N PHE A 3 -33.82 4.64 -46.20
CA PHE A 3 -33.72 4.28 -44.78
C PHE A 3 -34.99 4.60 -43.98
N ALA A 4 -35.90 5.42 -44.52
CA ALA A 4 -37.11 5.88 -43.82
C ALA A 4 -38.21 4.79 -43.71
N LYS A 5 -38.10 3.72 -44.50
CA LYS A 5 -39.08 2.62 -44.54
C LYS A 5 -38.82 1.50 -43.51
N GLN A 6 -37.68 1.52 -42.83
CA GLN A 6 -37.25 0.49 -41.86
C GLN A 6 -37.62 0.86 -40.41
N ASN A 7 -38.39 1.94 -40.21
CA ASN A 7 -38.65 2.49 -38.89
C ASN A 7 -40.00 3.24 -38.85
N SER A 8 -41.00 2.69 -39.53
CA SER A 8 -42.36 3.23 -39.44
C SER A 8 -42.91 3.02 -38.02
N PHE A 9 -43.95 3.77 -37.66
CA PHE A 9 -44.62 3.59 -36.38
C PHE A 9 -45.15 2.17 -36.20
N ASP A 10 -45.67 1.57 -37.27
CA ASP A 10 -46.19 0.21 -37.27
C ASP A 10 -45.08 -0.82 -37.06
N ASP A 11 -43.90 -0.65 -37.67
CA ASP A 11 -42.74 -1.53 -37.43
C ASP A 11 -42.32 -1.48 -35.96
N ARG A 12 -42.28 -0.27 -35.35
CA ARG A 12 -41.95 -0.14 -33.92
C ARG A 12 -43.00 -0.80 -33.03
N ARG A 13 -44.29 -0.69 -33.37
CA ARG A 13 -45.37 -1.33 -32.63
C ARG A 13 -45.29 -2.85 -32.73
N GLN A 14 -45.08 -3.39 -33.93
CA GLN A 14 -44.91 -4.83 -34.13
C GLN A 14 -43.67 -5.36 -33.41
N ASN A 15 -42.53 -4.65 -33.49
CA ASN A 15 -41.31 -5.02 -32.77
C ASN A 15 -41.50 -5.00 -31.24
N SER A 16 -42.25 -4.04 -30.71
CA SER A 16 -42.58 -4.00 -29.28
C SER A 16 -43.48 -5.18 -28.87
N ALA A 17 -44.48 -5.51 -29.70
CA ALA A 17 -45.37 -6.64 -29.46
C ALA A 17 -44.60 -7.98 -29.51
N SER A 18 -43.79 -8.20 -30.54
CA SER A 18 -42.99 -9.42 -30.70
C SER A 18 -41.94 -9.56 -29.59
N ALA A 19 -41.33 -8.45 -29.13
CA ALA A 19 -40.41 -8.48 -28.00
C ALA A 19 -41.11 -8.89 -26.69
N ARG A 20 -42.34 -8.39 -26.44
CA ARG A 20 -43.13 -8.80 -25.26
C ARG A 20 -43.53 -10.27 -25.32
N GLU A 21 -44.00 -10.73 -26.49
CA GLU A 21 -44.32 -12.15 -26.70
C GLU A 21 -43.08 -13.04 -26.52
N ALA A 22 -41.93 -12.63 -27.07
CA ALA A 22 -40.67 -13.35 -26.88
C ALA A 22 -40.24 -13.41 -25.40
N MET A 23 -40.42 -12.33 -24.63
CA MET A 23 -40.14 -12.32 -23.20
C MET A 23 -41.06 -13.28 -22.43
N LEU A 24 -42.37 -13.26 -22.72
CA LEU A 24 -43.34 -14.17 -22.09
C LEU A 24 -43.07 -15.63 -22.45
N ASN A 25 -42.74 -15.91 -23.72
CA ASN A 25 -42.40 -17.26 -24.17
C ASN A 25 -41.11 -17.76 -23.51
N ARG A 26 -40.08 -16.91 -23.36
CA ARG A 26 -38.86 -17.24 -22.60
C ARG A 26 -39.16 -17.51 -21.12
N PHE A 27 -40.07 -16.76 -20.52
CA PHE A 27 -40.47 -16.98 -19.14
C PHE A 27 -41.21 -18.32 -18.96
N ARG A 28 -42.13 -18.65 -19.87
CA ARG A 28 -42.86 -19.93 -19.87
C ARG A 28 -41.96 -21.12 -20.17
N ALA A 29 -41.00 -20.97 -21.08
CA ALA A 29 -40.04 -22.01 -21.45
C ALA A 29 -38.89 -22.16 -20.44
N ARG A 30 -38.86 -21.36 -19.37
CA ARG A 30 -37.80 -21.45 -18.37
C ARG A 30 -37.93 -22.77 -17.61
N PRO A 31 -36.87 -23.59 -17.57
CA PRO A 31 -36.88 -24.82 -16.79
C PRO A 31 -37.10 -24.51 -15.30
N ALA A 32 -37.80 -25.41 -14.62
CA ALA A 32 -38.04 -25.32 -13.19
C ALA A 32 -36.71 -25.29 -12.40
N GLY A 33 -36.75 -24.79 -11.16
CA GLY A 33 -35.57 -24.74 -10.30
C GLY A 33 -34.96 -26.13 -10.03
N ASP A 34 -35.80 -27.15 -10.05
CA ASP A 34 -35.43 -28.55 -9.81
C ASP A 34 -35.03 -29.31 -11.08
N ASP A 35 -34.96 -28.63 -12.23
CA ASP A 35 -34.45 -29.23 -13.46
C ASP A 35 -32.97 -29.60 -13.28
N PRO A 36 -32.56 -30.84 -13.58
CA PRO A 36 -31.19 -31.31 -13.40
C PRO A 36 -30.15 -30.44 -14.13
N ALA A 37 -30.48 -29.87 -15.30
CA ALA A 37 -29.58 -28.99 -16.04
C ALA A 37 -29.44 -27.59 -15.38
N VAL A 38 -30.45 -27.14 -14.63
CA VAL A 38 -30.37 -25.92 -13.82
C VAL A 38 -29.52 -26.18 -12.57
N LEU A 39 -29.73 -27.31 -11.89
CA LEU A 39 -28.98 -27.71 -10.71
C LEU A 39 -27.50 -27.92 -11.02
N ALA A 40 -27.16 -28.59 -12.14
CA ALA A 40 -25.77 -28.77 -12.58
C ALA A 40 -25.06 -27.41 -12.79
N ARG A 41 -25.69 -26.47 -13.50
CA ARG A 41 -25.15 -25.12 -13.69
C ARG A 41 -25.00 -24.35 -12.38
N GLN A 42 -25.92 -24.52 -11.44
CA GLN A 42 -25.80 -23.90 -10.12
C GLN A 42 -24.63 -24.51 -9.33
N ALA A 43 -24.47 -25.83 -9.36
CA ALA A 43 -23.38 -26.53 -8.70
C ALA A 43 -22.01 -26.09 -9.27
N GLU A 44 -21.87 -26.01 -10.59
CA GLU A 44 -20.65 -25.51 -11.25
C GLU A 44 -20.34 -24.07 -10.84
N ARG A 45 -21.35 -23.18 -10.83
CA ARG A 45 -21.17 -21.78 -10.40
C ARG A 45 -20.75 -21.69 -8.94
N ARG A 46 -21.34 -22.51 -8.06
CA ARG A 46 -20.97 -22.58 -6.64
C ARG A 46 -19.54 -23.08 -6.46
N ALA A 47 -19.12 -24.11 -7.21
CA ALA A 47 -17.74 -24.59 -7.17
C ALA A 47 -16.74 -23.52 -7.62
N ILE A 48 -17.05 -22.78 -8.69
CA ILE A 48 -16.22 -21.66 -9.14
C ILE A 48 -16.17 -20.54 -8.11
N ALA A 49 -17.30 -20.23 -7.46
CA ALA A 49 -17.35 -19.22 -6.41
C ALA A 49 -16.50 -19.63 -5.19
N ALA A 50 -16.65 -20.86 -4.71
CA ALA A 50 -15.84 -21.40 -3.60
C ALA A 50 -14.33 -21.35 -3.93
N ALA A 51 -13.93 -21.81 -5.12
CA ALA A 51 -12.52 -21.74 -5.56
C ALA A 51 -12.00 -20.31 -5.76
N ARG A 52 -12.88 -19.32 -5.94
CA ARG A 52 -12.49 -17.89 -5.97
C ARG A 52 -12.35 -17.34 -4.56
N GLU A 53 -13.24 -17.72 -3.65
CA GLU A 53 -13.20 -17.33 -2.24
C GLU A 53 -11.95 -17.88 -1.55
N GLU A 54 -11.60 -19.15 -1.76
CA GLU A 54 -10.36 -19.76 -1.25
C GLU A 54 -9.12 -18.97 -1.72
N ARG A 55 -9.00 -18.73 -3.03
CA ARG A 55 -7.91 -17.92 -3.60
C ARG A 55 -7.91 -16.47 -3.12
N ALA A 56 -9.07 -15.91 -2.78
CA ALA A 56 -9.15 -14.57 -2.21
C ALA A 56 -8.64 -14.57 -0.77
N GLN A 57 -9.04 -15.54 0.04
CA GLN A 57 -8.58 -15.71 1.42
C GLN A 57 -7.07 -15.92 1.47
N GLU A 58 -6.52 -16.81 0.65
CA GLU A 58 -5.07 -17.03 0.56
C GLU A 58 -4.31 -15.74 0.23
N ARG A 59 -4.78 -14.96 -0.76
CA ARG A 59 -4.15 -13.69 -1.15
C ARG A 59 -4.29 -12.60 -0.09
N GLU A 60 -5.38 -12.58 0.67
CA GLU A 60 -5.54 -11.68 1.81
C GLU A 60 -4.56 -12.03 2.93
N LEU A 61 -4.40 -13.33 3.24
CA LEU A 61 -3.43 -13.79 4.24
C LEU A 61 -2.00 -13.43 3.83
N GLN A 62 -1.61 -13.70 2.58
CA GLN A 62 -0.27 -13.33 2.09
C GLN A 62 -0.03 -11.81 2.13
N ARG A 63 -1.01 -11.01 1.70
CA ARG A 63 -0.88 -9.54 1.76
C ARG A 63 -0.73 -9.02 3.19
N ARG A 64 -1.42 -9.59 4.16
CA ARG A 64 -1.26 -9.22 5.58
C ARG A 64 0.13 -9.57 6.10
N LEU A 65 0.61 -10.78 5.82
CA LEU A 65 1.95 -11.20 6.21
C LEU A 65 3.05 -10.35 5.57
N GLU A 66 2.89 -9.98 4.29
CA GLU A 66 3.81 -9.08 3.61
C GLU A 66 3.77 -7.66 4.17
N ALA A 67 2.58 -7.13 4.46
CA ALA A 67 2.42 -5.82 5.08
C ALA A 67 3.09 -5.77 6.46
N GLU A 68 2.85 -6.78 7.31
CA GLU A 68 3.48 -6.89 8.64
C GLU A 68 5.01 -6.97 8.54
N ARG A 69 5.55 -7.71 7.54
CA ARG A 69 7.00 -7.76 7.29
C ARG A 69 7.56 -6.41 6.87
N LEU A 70 6.88 -5.71 5.95
CA LEU A 70 7.31 -4.39 5.49
C LEU A 70 7.25 -3.35 6.61
N GLU A 71 6.22 -3.38 7.44
CA GLU A 71 6.11 -2.51 8.62
C GLU A 71 7.22 -2.78 9.64
N ALA A 72 7.52 -4.05 9.92
CA ALA A 72 8.61 -4.42 10.81
C ALA A 72 9.98 -3.98 10.28
N LEU A 73 10.23 -4.13 8.98
CA LEU A 73 11.45 -3.64 8.34
C LEU A 73 11.56 -2.12 8.40
N ALA A 74 10.49 -1.40 8.07
CA ALA A 74 10.47 0.06 8.14
C ALA A 74 10.67 0.57 9.58
N ALA A 75 10.09 -0.10 10.59
CA ALA A 75 10.31 0.23 11.98
C ALA A 75 11.78 0.00 12.41
N ALA A 76 12.38 -1.12 11.98
CA ALA A 76 13.79 -1.41 12.25
C ALA A 76 14.74 -0.41 11.57
N GLU A 77 14.45 -0.01 10.34
CA GLU A 77 15.23 1.01 9.62
C GLU A 77 15.16 2.37 10.32
N ARG A 78 13.96 2.80 10.74
CA ARG A 78 13.80 4.06 11.49
C ARG A 78 14.56 4.03 12.81
N ALA A 79 14.46 2.94 13.58
CA ALA A 79 15.20 2.78 14.81
C ALA A 79 16.73 2.80 14.58
N ALA A 80 17.20 2.17 13.51
CA ALA A 80 18.62 2.20 13.14
C ALA A 80 19.09 3.60 12.73
N GLU A 81 18.28 4.35 11.99
CA GLU A 81 18.57 5.75 11.65
C GLU A 81 18.61 6.66 12.89
N GLU A 82 17.65 6.51 13.79
CA GLU A 82 17.61 7.26 15.05
C GLU A 82 18.84 6.96 15.91
N ALA A 83 19.22 5.69 16.04
CA ALA A 83 20.43 5.29 16.73
C ALA A 83 21.69 5.88 16.09
N ARG A 84 21.78 5.90 14.75
CA ARG A 84 22.90 6.53 14.02
C ARG A 84 22.97 8.03 14.27
N LYS A 85 21.83 8.74 14.19
CA LYS A 85 21.76 10.17 14.45
C LYS A 85 22.16 10.49 15.89
N ALA A 86 21.67 9.72 16.86
CA ALA A 86 22.06 9.88 18.26
C ALA A 86 23.57 9.66 18.46
N ALA A 87 24.13 8.59 17.88
CA ALA A 87 25.57 8.33 17.96
C ALA A 87 26.41 9.43 17.32
N GLU A 88 25.96 10.00 16.20
CA GLU A 88 26.64 11.13 15.55
C GLU A 88 26.63 12.39 16.40
N ILE A 89 25.50 12.72 17.04
CA ILE A 89 25.37 13.86 17.95
C ILE A 89 26.32 13.70 19.14
N GLU A 90 26.32 12.52 19.77
CA GLU A 90 27.23 12.22 20.89
C GLU A 90 28.70 12.31 20.47
N ALA A 91 29.06 11.74 19.31
CA ALA A 91 30.41 11.83 18.79
C ALA A 91 30.83 13.28 18.49
N ALA A 92 29.92 14.12 17.98
CA ALA A 92 30.17 15.53 17.76
C ALA A 92 30.35 16.30 19.08
N ALA A 93 29.52 16.01 20.09
CA ALA A 93 29.64 16.60 21.43
C ALA A 93 30.98 16.24 22.08
N GLU A 94 31.40 14.98 22.01
CA GLU A 94 32.70 14.53 22.53
C GLU A 94 33.87 15.21 21.81
N ARG A 95 33.82 15.30 20.47
CA ARG A 95 34.84 16.05 19.71
C ARG A 95 34.91 17.52 20.13
N ALA A 96 33.76 18.17 20.36
CA ALA A 96 33.71 19.55 20.83
C ALA A 96 34.31 19.70 22.24
N ARG A 97 34.01 18.78 23.17
CA ARG A 97 34.59 18.76 24.53
C ARG A 97 36.11 18.62 24.48
N LEU A 98 36.62 17.70 23.67
CA LEU A 98 38.06 17.49 23.49
C LEU A 98 38.74 18.72 22.86
N ALA A 99 38.11 19.36 21.89
CA ALA A 99 38.64 20.59 21.29
C ALA A 99 38.71 21.74 22.29
N GLN A 100 37.67 21.92 23.12
CA GLN A 100 37.66 22.92 24.18
C GLN A 100 38.72 22.65 25.25
N ALA A 101 38.92 21.39 25.63
CA ALA A 101 39.98 21.00 26.57
C ALA A 101 41.36 21.38 26.03
N LYS A 102 41.66 21.05 24.77
CA LYS A 102 42.92 21.42 24.10
C LYS A 102 43.13 22.93 24.04
N GLN A 103 42.10 23.70 23.66
CA GLN A 103 42.18 25.17 23.63
C GLN A 103 42.47 25.77 25.01
N LYS A 104 41.88 25.19 26.07
CA LYS A 104 42.15 25.61 27.45
C LYS A 104 43.60 25.33 27.83
N GLU A 105 44.11 24.13 27.55
CA GLU A 105 45.52 23.77 27.80
C GLU A 105 46.49 24.72 27.08
N GLU A 106 46.24 25.02 25.81
CA GLU A 106 47.04 25.99 25.06
C GLU A 106 47.00 27.40 25.68
N ARG A 107 45.81 27.85 26.11
CA ARG A 107 45.65 29.16 26.76
C ARG A 107 46.41 29.21 28.08
N ASP A 108 46.31 28.15 28.88
CA ASP A 108 46.97 28.07 30.19
C ASP A 108 48.50 28.00 30.02
N ALA A 109 49.00 27.30 29.00
CA ALA A 109 50.42 27.29 28.63
C ALA A 109 50.92 28.69 28.21
N ARG A 110 50.14 29.41 27.38
CA ARG A 110 50.46 30.81 27.00
C ARG A 110 50.48 31.74 28.21
N TYR A 111 49.52 31.59 29.12
CA TYR A 111 49.45 32.40 30.34
C TYR A 111 50.65 32.12 31.26
N ALA A 112 51.01 30.85 31.45
CA ALA A 112 52.19 30.45 32.21
C ALA A 112 53.48 31.02 31.60
N ALA A 113 53.67 30.91 30.29
CA ALA A 113 54.83 31.47 29.58
C ALA A 113 54.90 33.01 29.73
N ARG A 114 53.77 33.72 29.60
CA ARG A 114 53.70 35.17 29.81
C ARG A 114 54.07 35.54 31.25
N LYS A 115 53.55 34.82 32.24
CA LYS A 115 53.83 35.05 33.66
C LYS A 115 55.31 34.82 33.99
N ALA A 116 55.92 33.77 33.43
CA ALA A 116 57.35 33.50 33.57
C ALA A 116 58.19 34.64 32.98
N LYS A 117 57.84 35.14 31.79
CA LYS A 117 58.51 36.30 31.16
C LYS A 117 58.41 37.58 32.00
N ILE A 118 57.26 37.85 32.60
CA ILE A 118 57.07 39.01 33.48
C ILE A 118 57.92 38.88 34.75
N LYS A 119 57.98 37.68 35.34
CA LYS A 119 58.79 37.41 36.53
C LYS A 119 60.30 37.57 36.26
N LEU A 120 60.76 37.20 35.06
CA LEU A 120 62.16 37.37 34.65
C LEU A 120 62.55 38.84 34.40
N ARG A 121 61.57 39.71 34.11
CA ARG A 121 61.78 41.14 33.82
C ARG A 121 61.70 42.03 35.06
N ARG A 122 61.21 41.52 36.19
CA ARG A 122 61.22 42.18 37.51
C ARG A 122 62.44 41.75 38.28
#